data_AF-A0A2S8X4K5-F1
#
_entry.id   AF-A0A2S8X4K5-F1
#
_cell.length_a   1.000
_cell.length_b   1.000
_cell.length_c   1.000
_cell.angle_alpha   90.00
_cell.angle_beta   90.00
_cell.angle_gamma   90.00
#
_symmetry.space_group_name_H-M   'P 1'
#
loop_
_entity.id
_entity.type
_entity.pdbx_description
1 polymer ?
#
loop_
_entity_poly.entity_id
_entity_poly.type
_entity_poly.pdbx_seq_one_letter_code
_entity_poly.pdbx_strand_id
1 'polypeptide(L)'
;MSNMLSKQQLADILIQLLKLTFFPREQMQNYVNRLFETFKWDGVPYVECGKDTYIVRIYERGLVSLEKRVKQPEEVIYWLLEDIIFTATHVGLLERHGVDNKQTHLNYTDEVMKELNRGVQEAFQQIGDPYLHWHQTGKRQELESMA
;
A
#
# COMPACT_ATOMS: atom_id res chain seq x y z
N MET A 1 -17.76 2.57 -20.22
CA MET A 1 -17.88 1.21 -19.66
C MET A 1 -16.87 1.13 -18.53
N SER A 2 -17.31 0.98 -17.28
CA SER A 2 -16.38 0.77 -16.17
C SER A 2 -15.87 -0.66 -16.24
N ASN A 3 -14.61 -0.85 -16.67
CA ASN A 3 -13.93 -2.13 -16.61
C ASN A 3 -13.42 -2.35 -15.19
N MET A 4 -14.35 -2.54 -14.26
CA MET A 4 -14.03 -2.89 -12.89
C MET A 4 -13.22 -4.18 -12.88
N LEU A 5 -12.01 -4.09 -12.36
CA LEU A 5 -11.16 -5.22 -12.05
C LEU A 5 -11.70 -5.96 -10.82
N SER A 6 -11.78 -7.28 -10.95
CA SER A 6 -11.99 -8.18 -9.82
C SER A 6 -10.82 -8.11 -8.84
N LYS A 7 -11.05 -8.57 -7.60
CA LYS A 7 -9.99 -8.66 -6.58
C LYS A 7 -8.78 -9.50 -7.04
N GLN A 8 -9.02 -10.57 -7.81
CA GLN A 8 -7.93 -11.37 -8.39
C GLN A 8 -7.11 -10.56 -9.39
N GLN A 9 -7.76 -9.82 -10.29
CA GLN A 9 -7.06 -8.98 -11.27
C GLN A 9 -6.25 -7.87 -10.60
N LEU A 10 -6.78 -7.26 -9.53
CA LEU A 10 -6.01 -6.30 -8.72
C LEU A 10 -4.76 -6.96 -8.12
N ALA A 11 -4.90 -8.14 -7.52
CA ALA A 11 -3.78 -8.88 -6.94
C ALA A 11 -2.72 -9.25 -7.99
N ASP A 12 -3.14 -9.72 -9.16
CA ASP A 12 -2.22 -10.08 -10.25
C ASP A 12 -1.41 -8.87 -10.73
N ILE A 13 -2.06 -7.72 -10.89
CA ILE A 13 -1.39 -6.46 -11.27
C ILE A 13 -0.42 -6.00 -10.17
N LEU A 14 -0.83 -6.03 -8.90
CA LEU A 14 0.04 -5.68 -7.78
C LEU A 14 1.29 -6.55 -7.76
N ILE A 15 1.15 -7.87 -7.94
CA ILE A 15 2.29 -8.78 -7.99
C ILE A 15 3.22 -8.44 -9.16
N GLN A 16 2.68 -8.11 -10.34
CA GLN A 16 3.49 -7.73 -11.49
C GLN A 16 4.30 -6.45 -11.24
N LEU A 17 3.67 -5.43 -10.66
CA LEU A 17 4.32 -4.16 -10.35
C LEU A 17 5.36 -4.32 -9.22
N LEU A 18 5.02 -5.03 -8.15
CA LEU A 18 5.92 -5.26 -7.03
C LEU A 18 7.14 -6.12 -7.40
N LYS A 19 7.03 -6.99 -8.42
CA LYS A 19 8.18 -7.75 -8.97
C LYS A 19 9.26 -6.86 -9.61
N LEU A 20 8.92 -5.62 -9.96
CA LEU A 20 9.88 -4.65 -10.50
C LEU A 20 10.76 -4.04 -9.41
N THR A 21 10.33 -4.13 -8.14
CA THR A 21 11.05 -3.58 -7.00
C THR A 21 12.13 -4.53 -6.48
N PHE A 22 13.05 -4.01 -5.67
CA PHE A 22 14.07 -4.81 -4.97
C PHE A 22 13.53 -5.65 -3.80
N PHE A 23 12.23 -5.56 -3.45
CA PHE A 23 11.70 -6.29 -2.31
C PHE A 23 11.65 -7.81 -2.56
N PRO A 24 11.86 -8.64 -1.53
CA PRO A 24 11.72 -10.09 -1.64
C PRO A 24 10.34 -10.51 -2.15
N ARG A 25 10.30 -11.37 -3.18
CA ARG A 25 9.06 -11.80 -3.83
C ARG A 25 8.06 -12.46 -2.88
N GLU A 26 8.55 -13.28 -1.96
CA GLU A 26 7.72 -13.97 -0.97
C GLU A 26 7.04 -12.97 -0.03
N GLN A 27 7.79 -11.97 0.43
CA GLN A 27 7.25 -10.90 1.26
C GLN A 27 6.15 -10.12 0.53
N MET A 28 6.37 -9.77 -0.75
CA MET A 28 5.37 -9.05 -1.54
C MET A 28 4.10 -9.88 -1.78
N GLN A 29 4.24 -11.18 -2.02
CA GLN A 29 3.10 -12.08 -2.14
C GLN A 29 2.29 -12.12 -0.84
N ASN A 30 2.95 -12.17 0.32
CA ASN A 30 2.26 -12.15 1.61
C ASN A 30 1.43 -10.88 1.78
N TYR A 31 1.96 -9.70 1.42
CA TYR A 31 1.18 -8.46 1.49
C TYR A 31 0.00 -8.43 0.53
N VAL A 32 0.16 -8.91 -0.71
CA VAL A 32 -0.94 -8.99 -1.68
C VAL A 32 -1.99 -10.00 -1.25
N ASN A 33 -1.61 -11.12 -0.63
CA ASN A 33 -2.54 -12.14 -0.16
C ASN A 33 -3.52 -11.61 0.90
N ARG A 34 -3.16 -10.55 1.63
CA ARG A 34 -4.04 -9.87 2.61
C ARG A 34 -5.32 -9.33 1.99
N LEU A 35 -5.35 -9.05 0.68
CA LEU A 35 -6.58 -8.65 -0.01
C LEU A 35 -7.70 -9.68 0.14
N PHE A 36 -7.34 -10.96 0.24
CA PHE A 36 -8.27 -12.10 0.32
C PHE A 36 -8.59 -12.52 1.75
N GLU A 37 -7.94 -11.93 2.74
CA GLU A 37 -8.18 -12.27 4.14
C GLU A 37 -9.55 -11.76 4.62
N THR A 38 -10.20 -12.59 5.43
CA THR A 38 -11.45 -12.22 6.10
C THR A 38 -11.18 -11.26 7.25
N PHE A 39 -10.08 -11.44 7.97
CA PHE A 39 -9.63 -10.57 9.04
C PHE A 39 -9.27 -9.17 8.53
N LYS A 40 -9.64 -8.13 9.28
CA LYS A 40 -9.38 -6.73 8.94
C LYS A 40 -8.30 -6.20 9.88
N TRP A 41 -7.08 -6.12 9.36
CA TRP A 41 -5.95 -5.61 10.12
C TRP A 41 -6.07 -4.11 10.34
N ASP A 42 -5.71 -3.68 11.55
CA ASP A 42 -5.63 -2.27 11.87
C ASP A 42 -4.62 -1.56 10.95
N GLY A 43 -5.01 -0.40 10.43
CA GLY A 43 -4.18 0.44 9.57
C GLY A 43 -3.99 -0.06 8.13
N VAL A 44 -4.51 -1.24 7.77
CA VAL A 44 -4.31 -1.83 6.43
C VAL A 44 -5.55 -1.62 5.55
N PRO A 45 -5.39 -1.15 4.31
CA PRO A 45 -6.51 -0.99 3.38
C PRO A 45 -7.18 -2.32 3.04
N TYR A 46 -8.48 -2.36 3.23
CA TYR A 46 -9.36 -3.43 2.79
C TYR A 46 -10.21 -2.96 1.60
N VAL A 47 -10.25 -3.77 0.54
CA VAL A 47 -10.97 -3.43 -0.69
C VAL A 47 -12.15 -4.37 -0.91
N GLU A 48 -13.32 -3.77 -1.09
CA GLU A 48 -14.52 -4.41 -1.64
C GLU A 48 -14.72 -4.00 -3.09
N CYS A 49 -14.83 -4.99 -3.98
CA CYS A 49 -15.13 -4.77 -5.38
C CYS A 49 -16.65 -4.79 -5.57
N GLY A 50 -17.27 -3.61 -5.72
CA GLY A 50 -18.67 -3.48 -6.12
C GLY A 50 -18.84 -3.57 -7.64
N LYS A 51 -20.09 -3.45 -8.11
CA LYS A 51 -20.41 -3.49 -9.55
C LYS A 51 -19.85 -2.30 -10.33
N ASP A 52 -19.91 -1.10 -9.73
CA ASP A 52 -19.56 0.16 -10.39
C ASP A 52 -18.59 1.04 -9.56
N THR A 53 -18.16 0.54 -8.40
CA THR A 53 -17.25 1.25 -7.49
C THR A 53 -16.49 0.25 -6.63
N TYR A 54 -15.28 0.62 -6.26
CA TYR A 54 -14.55 0.04 -5.15
C TYR A 54 -14.92 0.77 -3.88
N ILE A 55 -14.89 0.04 -2.76
CA ILE A 55 -14.89 0.64 -1.44
C ILE A 55 -13.59 0.26 -0.75
N VAL A 56 -12.77 1.27 -0.45
CA VAL A 56 -11.53 1.12 0.31
C VAL A 56 -11.83 1.51 1.75
N ARG A 57 -11.54 0.62 2.70
CA ARG A 57 -11.72 0.86 4.14
C ARG A 57 -10.41 0.66 4.90
N ILE A 58 -10.13 1.54 5.85
CA ILE A 58 -9.10 1.30 6.87
C ILE A 58 -9.82 1.18 8.20
N TYR A 59 -9.39 0.19 8.99
CA TYR A 59 -9.90 -0.04 10.33
C TYR A 59 -8.87 0.39 11.36
N GLU A 60 -9.34 0.87 12.50
CA GLU A 60 -8.54 1.12 13.69
C GLU A 60 -9.30 0.61 14.91
N ARG A 61 -8.71 -0.35 15.63
CA ARG A 61 -9.34 -1.04 16.76
C ARG A 61 -10.71 -1.63 16.41
N GLY A 62 -10.84 -2.15 15.20
CA GLY A 62 -12.07 -2.72 14.67
C GLY A 62 -13.15 -1.70 14.24
N LEU A 63 -12.90 -0.40 14.34
CA LEU A 63 -13.79 0.66 13.86
C LEU A 63 -13.30 1.17 12.50
N VAL A 64 -14.21 1.56 11.61
CA VAL A 64 -13.83 2.18 10.33
C VAL A 64 -13.28 3.58 10.60
N SER A 65 -11.98 3.78 10.38
CA SER A 65 -11.31 5.09 10.50
C SER A 65 -11.30 5.84 9.17
N LEU A 66 -11.36 5.12 8.05
CA LEU A 66 -11.46 5.68 6.71
C LEU A 66 -12.36 4.80 5.84
N GLU A 67 -13.26 5.42 5.07
CA GLU A 67 -13.99 4.78 3.97
C GLU A 67 -13.95 5.71 2.76
N LYS A 68 -13.57 5.17 1.58
CA LYS A 68 -13.60 5.90 0.31
C LYS A 68 -14.19 5.06 -0.81
N ARG A 69 -14.92 5.74 -1.69
CA ARG A 69 -15.48 5.17 -2.91
C ARG A 69 -14.61 5.56 -4.10
N VAL A 70 -13.96 4.58 -4.70
CA VAL A 70 -13.03 4.80 -5.81
C VAL A 70 -13.61 4.15 -7.05
N LYS A 71 -13.64 4.86 -8.18
CA LYS A 71 -14.21 4.33 -9.44
C LYS A 71 -13.15 3.84 -10.42
N GLN A 72 -11.92 4.35 -10.31
CA GLN A 72 -10.83 4.00 -11.21
C GLN A 72 -10.00 2.86 -10.61
N PRO A 73 -9.85 1.72 -11.31
CA PRO A 73 -9.03 0.61 -10.82
C PRO A 73 -7.57 1.01 -10.55
N GLU A 74 -7.00 1.89 -11.37
CA GLU A 74 -5.62 2.35 -11.25
C GLU A 74 -5.41 3.11 -9.93
N GLU A 75 -6.38 3.90 -9.48
CA GLU A 75 -6.32 4.60 -8.20
C GLU A 75 -6.35 3.61 -7.01
N VAL A 76 -7.13 2.53 -7.13
CA VAL A 76 -7.14 1.45 -6.11
C VAL A 76 -5.81 0.70 -6.10
N ILE A 77 -5.24 0.43 -7.28
CA ILE A 77 -3.92 -0.20 -7.39
C ILE A 77 -2.86 0.70 -6.74
N TYR A 78 -2.86 2.00 -7.03
CA TYR A 78 -1.94 2.95 -6.42
C TYR A 78 -2.06 2.97 -4.90
N TRP A 79 -3.29 3.04 -4.38
CA TRP A 79 -3.57 3.01 -2.95
C TRP A 79 -2.94 1.80 -2.26
N LEU A 80 -3.15 0.62 -2.85
CA LEU A 80 -2.61 -0.64 -2.32
C LEU A 80 -1.09 -0.72 -2.50
N LEU A 81 -0.54 -0.27 -3.61
CA LEU A 81 0.90 -0.24 -3.84
C LEU A 81 1.62 0.59 -2.79
N GLU A 82 1.14 1.79 -2.54
CA GLU A 82 1.76 2.71 -1.60
C GLU A 82 1.74 2.15 -0.18
N ASP A 83 0.64 1.53 0.25
CA ASP A 83 0.54 0.86 1.55
C ASP A 83 1.54 -0.31 1.68
N ILE A 84 1.58 -1.18 0.65
CA ILE A 84 2.46 -2.34 0.63
C ILE A 84 3.93 -1.92 0.62
N ILE A 85 4.30 -0.97 -0.24
CA ILE A 85 5.67 -0.45 -0.37
C ILE A 85 6.11 0.23 0.92
N PHE A 86 5.25 1.06 1.52
CA PHE A 86 5.54 1.71 2.79
C PHE A 86 5.80 0.66 3.88
N THR A 87 4.89 -0.32 4.02
CA THR A 87 5.01 -1.40 5.00
C THR A 87 6.29 -2.21 4.79
N ALA A 88 6.61 -2.58 3.55
CA ALA A 88 7.81 -3.34 3.20
C ALA A 88 9.09 -2.56 3.52
N THR A 89 9.14 -1.28 3.14
CA THR A 89 10.27 -0.40 3.41
C THR A 89 10.47 -0.24 4.91
N HIS A 90 9.37 -0.06 5.65
CA HIS A 90 9.39 0.07 7.09
C HIS A 90 9.91 -1.19 7.77
N VAL A 91 9.41 -2.37 7.41
CA VAL A 91 9.91 -3.65 7.94
C VAL A 91 11.40 -3.82 7.66
N GLY A 92 11.85 -3.56 6.43
CA GLY A 92 13.27 -3.64 6.09
C GLY A 92 14.15 -2.64 6.87
N LEU A 93 13.59 -1.48 7.24
CA LEU A 93 14.27 -0.51 8.11
C LEU A 93 14.40 -1.05 9.53
N LEU A 94 13.35 -1.65 10.08
CA LEU A 94 13.40 -2.29 11.41
C LEU A 94 14.48 -3.37 11.48
N GLU A 95 14.55 -4.22 10.45
CA GLU A 95 15.58 -5.27 10.34
C GLU A 95 16.99 -4.69 10.32
N ARG A 96 17.24 -3.63 9.53
CA ARG A 96 18.54 -2.95 9.48
C ARG A 96 18.95 -2.31 10.81
N HIS A 97 17.98 -1.82 11.57
CA HIS A 97 18.21 -1.24 12.90
C HIS A 97 18.20 -2.29 14.03
N GLY A 98 17.96 -3.57 13.73
CA GLY A 98 17.95 -4.65 14.71
C GLY A 98 16.82 -4.54 15.73
N VAL A 99 15.69 -3.95 15.34
CA VAL A 99 14.52 -3.73 16.20
C VAL A 99 13.28 -4.44 15.66
N ASP A 100 12.30 -4.71 16.52
CA ASP A 100 11.08 -5.46 16.17
C ASP A 100 9.77 -4.68 16.36
N ASN A 101 9.86 -3.46 16.90
CA ASN A 101 8.75 -2.62 17.34
C ASN A 101 7.75 -3.31 18.28
N LYS A 102 8.17 -4.38 18.96
CA LYS A 102 7.40 -5.09 19.99
C LYS A 102 8.06 -4.94 21.35
N GLN A 103 9.35 -5.24 21.42
CA GLN A 103 10.19 -5.14 22.62
C GLN A 103 11.24 -4.04 22.46
N THR A 104 11.66 -3.79 21.21
CA THR A 104 12.68 -2.80 20.86
C THR A 104 12.11 -1.89 19.79
N HIS A 105 12.20 -0.58 19.99
CA HIS A 105 11.51 0.39 19.15
C HIS A 105 12.48 1.19 18.31
N LEU A 106 12.09 1.45 17.06
CA LEU A 106 12.79 2.38 16.19
C LEU A 106 12.51 3.82 16.63
N ASN A 107 13.56 4.61 16.83
CA ASN A 107 13.43 6.05 17.00
C ASN A 107 13.29 6.71 15.62
N TYR A 108 12.12 7.29 15.32
CA TYR A 108 11.86 7.96 14.05
C TYR A 108 12.46 9.37 14.02
N THR A 109 13.78 9.46 13.99
CA THR A 109 14.49 10.72 13.75
C THR A 109 14.32 11.18 12.31
N ASP A 110 14.70 12.43 12.03
CA ASP A 110 14.68 12.97 10.67
C ASP A 110 15.52 12.13 9.69
N GLU A 111 16.65 11.55 10.14
CA GLU A 111 17.45 10.66 9.29
C GLU A 111 16.72 9.37 8.96
N VAL A 112 16.07 8.74 9.95
CA VAL A 112 15.30 7.51 9.78
C VAL A 112 14.11 7.74 8.84
N MET A 113 13.42 8.88 8.99
CA MET A 113 12.33 9.26 8.09
C MET A 113 12.83 9.53 6.66
N LYS A 114 14.01 10.16 6.49
CA LYS A 114 14.62 10.32 5.17
C LYS A 114 14.97 8.98 4.53
N GLU A 115 15.47 8.02 5.30
CA GLU A 115 15.78 6.68 4.79
C GLU A 115 14.52 5.93 4.36
N LEU A 116 13.46 5.98 5.17
CA LEU A 116 12.16 5.41 4.85
C LEU A 116 11.60 6.01 3.54
N ASN A 117 11.54 7.34 3.46
CA ASN A 117 11.02 8.04 2.28
C ASN A 117 11.86 7.73 1.03
N ARG A 118 13.18 7.63 1.17
CA ARG A 118 14.06 7.23 0.06
C ARG A 118 13.73 5.82 -0.44
N GLY A 119 13.56 4.84 0.44
CA GLY A 119 13.23 3.48 0.03
C GLY A 119 11.88 3.39 -0.69
N VAL A 120 10.88 4.12 -0.22
CA VAL A 120 9.57 4.23 -0.89
C VAL A 120 9.73 4.87 -2.27
N GLN A 121 10.46 5.98 -2.37
CA GLN A 121 10.70 6.70 -3.62
C GLN A 121 11.46 5.83 -4.65
N GLU A 122 12.46 5.06 -4.21
CA GLU A 122 13.22 4.13 -5.06
C GLU A 122 12.32 3.00 -5.60
N ALA A 123 11.39 2.49 -4.80
CA ALA A 123 10.43 1.48 -5.25
C ALA A 123 9.49 2.04 -6.32
N PHE A 124 8.96 3.25 -6.14
CA PHE A 124 8.13 3.90 -7.16
C PHE A 124 8.92 4.27 -8.42
N GLN A 125 10.20 4.61 -8.32
CA GLN A 125 11.07 4.82 -9.48
C GLN A 125 11.24 3.54 -10.33
N GLN A 126 11.35 2.38 -9.69
CA GLN A 126 11.44 1.09 -10.39
C GLN A 126 10.12 0.69 -11.06
N ILE A 127 8.99 1.05 -10.45
CA ILE A 127 7.66 0.80 -11.02
C ILE A 127 7.39 1.73 -12.21
N GLY A 128 7.76 3.01 -12.10
CA GLY A 128 7.56 4.01 -13.15
C GLY A 128 6.16 4.62 -13.17
N ASP A 129 5.84 5.31 -14.26
CA ASP A 129 4.57 6.02 -14.44
C ASP A 129 3.38 5.08 -14.72
N PRO A 130 2.15 5.45 -14.29
CA PRO A 130 1.78 6.72 -13.65
C PRO A 130 2.05 6.78 -12.14
N TYR A 131 2.43 5.66 -11.52
CA TYR A 131 2.49 5.54 -10.06
C TYR A 131 3.60 6.39 -9.43
N LEU A 132 4.73 6.54 -10.13
CA LEU A 132 5.80 7.46 -9.72
C LEU A 132 5.30 8.90 -9.64
N HIS A 133 4.66 9.40 -10.70
CA HIS A 133 4.10 10.74 -10.73
C HIS A 133 3.06 10.95 -9.61
N TRP A 134 2.17 9.97 -9.40
CA TRP A 134 1.17 10.03 -8.33
C TRP A 134 1.78 10.05 -6.93
N HIS A 135 2.85 9.30 -6.69
CA HIS A 135 3.59 9.36 -5.44
C HIS A 135 4.20 10.75 -5.21
N GLN A 136 4.84 11.32 -6.23
CA GLN A 136 5.47 12.64 -6.14
C GLN A 136 4.48 13.80 -5.99
N THR A 137 3.24 13.62 -6.45
CA THR A 137 2.21 14.67 -6.43
C THR A 137 1.22 14.54 -5.27
N GLY A 138 1.36 13.51 -4.43
CA GLY A 138 0.48 13.31 -3.27
C GLY A 138 -0.92 12.83 -3.65
N LYS A 139 -1.03 11.95 -4.66
CA LYS A 139 -2.31 11.39 -5.10
C LYS A 139 -3.03 10.65 -3.96
N ARG A 140 -2.30 10.08 -2.99
CA ARG A 140 -2.90 9.42 -1.84
C ARG A 140 -3.71 10.38 -0.99
N GLN A 141 -3.14 11.53 -0.66
CA GLN A 141 -3.80 12.55 0.15
C GLN A 141 -5.04 13.08 -0.58
N GLU A 142 -4.95 13.24 -1.91
CA GLU A 142 -6.10 13.58 -2.75
C GLU A 142 -7.22 12.54 -2.57
N LEU A 143 -6.91 11.25 -2.77
CA LEU A 143 -7.87 10.15 -2.64
C LEU A 143 -8.49 10.04 -1.23
N GLU A 144 -7.70 10.27 -0.19
CA GLU A 144 -8.14 10.29 1.21
C GLU A 144 -9.00 11.52 1.56
N SER A 145 -8.85 12.61 0.81
CA SER A 145 -9.64 13.83 1.02
C SER A 145 -10.99 13.83 0.30
N MET A 146 -11.23 12.90 -0.63
CA MET A 146 -12.48 12.81 -1.39
C MET A 146 -13.68 12.53 -0.49
N ALA A 147 -14.84 13.11 -0.78
CA ALA A 147 -16.09 12.87 -0.04
C ALA A 147 -16.71 11.49 -0.32
#